data_AF-A0A6C0D085-F1
#
_entry.id   AF-A0A6C0D085-F1
#
_cell.length_a   1.000
_cell.length_b   1.000
_cell.length_c   1.000
_cell.angle_alpha   90.00
_cell.angle_beta   90.00
_cell.angle_gamma   90.00
#
_symmetry.space_group_name_H-M   'P 1'
#
loop_
_entity.id
_entity.type
_entity.pdbx_description
1 polymer ?
#
loop_
_entity_poly.entity_id
_entity_poly.type
_entity_poly.pdbx_seq_one_letter_code
_entity_poly.pdbx_strand_id
1 'polypeptide(L)'
;MNVSNVIFYDDDPMNIIEVSKLNIKSILITNREVNLNYKERHNYYKNFTNNTYYEHFKPGGYPSNGFSMKHAEELLQWMKPKTKPIVLFDWDRTITCFDGFAIENEPFTYSSIGVKMQDVVEYICGGYTRLNILSHVCKNIRNVSNGNRGEIFIVTNNPASVHNRSEFIKLIRTIDPHFKEKCLLYGNGNKRFALLTSDYFMNIIN
;
A
#
# COMPACT_ATOMS: atom_id res chain seq x y z
N MET A 1 15.28 -12.33 16.20
CA MET A 1 14.41 -11.43 15.41
C MET A 1 13.68 -10.47 16.33
N ASN A 2 14.03 -9.18 16.28
CA ASN A 2 13.32 -8.11 16.99
C ASN A 2 12.07 -7.67 16.19
N VAL A 3 11.08 -8.55 16.13
CA VAL A 3 9.81 -8.29 15.43
C VAL A 3 8.85 -7.38 16.20
N SER A 4 9.20 -6.99 17.42
CA SER A 4 8.40 -6.06 18.25
C SER A 4 8.27 -4.66 17.63
N ASN A 5 9.11 -4.34 16.64
CA ASN A 5 9.11 -3.11 15.87
C ASN A 5 8.46 -3.27 14.49
N VAL A 6 7.83 -4.41 14.20
CA VAL A 6 7.22 -4.71 12.90
C VAL A 6 5.71 -4.76 13.05
N ILE A 7 5.01 -4.08 12.14
CA ILE A 7 3.56 -4.13 12.02
C ILE A 7 3.16 -4.40 10.57
N PHE A 8 2.14 -5.21 10.37
CA PHE A 8 1.63 -5.61 9.05
C PHE A 8 0.15 -5.26 8.91
N TYR A 9 -0.22 -4.71 7.75
CA TYR A 9 -1.59 -4.39 7.37
C TYR A 9 -1.95 -5.11 6.08
N ASP A 10 -3.12 -5.76 6.07
CA ASP A 10 -3.69 -6.50 4.95
C ASP A 10 -5.21 -6.54 5.09
N ASP A 11 -5.97 -6.68 4.00
CA ASP A 11 -7.41 -6.89 4.04
C ASP A 11 -7.80 -8.38 4.00
N ASP A 12 -6.84 -9.27 3.73
CA ASP A 12 -7.04 -10.72 3.70
C ASP A 12 -6.74 -11.37 5.08
N PRO A 13 -7.75 -11.96 5.75
CA PRO A 13 -7.56 -12.65 7.03
C PRO A 13 -6.52 -13.77 6.99
N MET A 14 -6.37 -14.47 5.86
CA MET A 14 -5.40 -15.56 5.75
C MET A 14 -3.96 -15.05 5.76
N ASN A 15 -3.70 -13.93 5.08
CA ASN A 15 -2.38 -13.27 5.14
C ASN A 15 -2.07 -12.79 6.56
N ILE A 16 -3.06 -12.23 7.27
CA ILE A 16 -2.93 -11.81 8.67
C ILE A 16 -2.52 -12.99 9.56
N ILE A 17 -3.21 -14.13 9.43
CA ILE A 17 -2.91 -15.35 10.18
C ILE A 17 -1.48 -15.83 9.85
N GLU A 18 -1.12 -15.97 8.58
CA GLU A 18 0.20 -16.49 8.20
C GLU A 18 1.34 -15.57 8.66
N VAL A 19 1.23 -14.26 8.46
CA VAL A 19 2.29 -13.32 8.88
C VAL A 19 2.39 -13.24 10.41
N SER A 20 1.28 -13.38 11.14
CA SER A 20 1.31 -13.39 12.62
C SER A 20 2.12 -14.56 13.20
N LYS A 21 2.29 -15.67 12.47
CA LYS A 21 3.17 -16.80 12.87
C LYS A 21 4.64 -16.40 12.97
N LEU A 22 5.03 -15.24 12.44
CA LEU A 22 6.36 -14.64 12.59
C LEU A 22 6.49 -13.78 13.87
N ASN A 23 5.47 -13.77 14.73
CA ASN A 23 5.33 -12.87 15.88
C ASN A 23 5.32 -11.38 15.49
N ILE A 24 4.92 -11.07 14.25
CA ILE A 24 4.69 -9.71 13.76
C ILE A 24 3.29 -9.26 14.18
N LYS A 25 3.14 -8.01 14.63
CA LYS A 25 1.81 -7.43 14.90
C LYS A 25 1.05 -7.28 13.58
N SER A 26 0.02 -8.08 13.36
CA SER A 26 -0.78 -8.05 12.12
C SER A 26 -2.16 -7.44 12.38
N ILE A 27 -2.57 -6.49 11.55
CA ILE A 27 -3.83 -5.75 11.65
C ILE A 27 -4.65 -5.97 10.38
N LEU A 28 -5.82 -6.58 10.55
CA LEU A 28 -6.79 -6.76 9.48
C LEU A 28 -7.47 -5.42 9.16
N ILE A 29 -7.35 -4.98 7.91
CA ILE A 29 -8.11 -3.87 7.36
C ILE A 29 -9.52 -4.37 7.07
N THR A 30 -10.43 -4.15 8.03
CA THR A 30 -11.82 -4.55 7.84
C THR A 30 -12.54 -3.58 6.92
N ASN A 31 -13.28 -4.12 5.95
CA ASN A 31 -14.29 -3.40 5.18
C ASN A 31 -15.51 -3.07 6.06
N ARG A 32 -15.32 -2.34 7.17
CA ARG A 32 -16.44 -1.69 7.84
C ARG A 32 -16.83 -0.51 7.00
N GLU A 33 -18.07 -0.47 6.50
CA GLU A 33 -18.65 0.63 5.74
C GLU A 33 -18.27 1.98 6.35
N VAL A 34 -17.19 2.57 5.84
CA VAL A 34 -16.97 4.00 6.03
C VAL A 34 -17.81 4.63 4.95
N ASN A 35 -18.71 5.55 5.37
CA ASN A 35 -19.44 6.44 4.48
C ASN A 35 -18.46 7.30 3.67
N LEU A 36 -17.73 6.71 2.71
CA LEU A 36 -17.51 7.38 1.45
C LEU A 36 -18.93 7.62 0.93
N ASN A 37 -19.30 8.86 0.62
CA ASN A 37 -20.66 9.24 0.19
C ASN A 37 -21.11 8.58 -1.14
N TYR A 38 -20.48 7.48 -1.54
CA TYR A 38 -20.66 6.75 -2.78
C TYR A 38 -21.27 5.39 -2.43
N LYS A 39 -22.56 5.39 -2.06
CA LYS A 39 -23.26 4.20 -1.56
C LYS A 39 -23.23 2.96 -2.47
N GLU A 40 -22.75 3.04 -3.71
CA GLU A 40 -22.72 1.91 -4.65
C GLU A 40 -21.57 2.07 -5.67
N ARG A 41 -21.11 0.96 -6.26
CA ARG A 41 -20.12 0.87 -7.37
C ARG A 41 -20.38 1.88 -8.50
N HIS A 42 -21.63 2.28 -8.65
CA HIS A 42 -22.14 3.19 -9.68
C HIS A 42 -21.88 4.69 -9.40
N ASN A 43 -21.34 5.06 -8.23
CA ASN A 43 -21.10 6.46 -7.87
C ASN A 43 -19.63 6.79 -7.57
N TYR A 44 -18.77 5.79 -7.38
CA TYR A 44 -17.35 6.02 -7.12
C TYR A 44 -16.69 6.83 -8.23
N TYR A 45 -16.96 6.48 -9.49
CA TYR A 45 -16.39 7.15 -10.66
C TYR A 45 -16.88 8.59 -10.84
N LYS A 46 -18.02 8.97 -10.25
CA LYS A 46 -18.57 10.32 -10.37
C LYS A 46 -17.70 11.38 -9.68
N ASN A 47 -16.74 10.95 -8.86
CA ASN A 47 -15.79 11.83 -8.19
C ASN A 47 -14.51 12.09 -9.00
N PHE A 48 -14.36 11.38 -10.12
CA PHE A 48 -13.14 11.37 -10.92
C PHE A 48 -13.45 11.76 -12.37
N THR A 49 -14.45 12.63 -12.59
CA THR A 49 -14.95 13.00 -13.92
C THR A 49 -13.91 13.68 -14.82
N ASN A 50 -12.84 14.25 -14.25
CA ASN A 50 -11.73 14.87 -14.97
C ASN A 50 -10.39 14.14 -14.74
N ASN A 51 -10.44 12.90 -14.25
CA ASN A 51 -9.26 12.11 -13.94
C ASN A 51 -8.82 11.34 -15.19
N THR A 52 -7.62 11.62 -15.71
CA THR A 52 -7.15 11.04 -16.98
C THR A 52 -7.08 9.52 -16.95
N TYR A 53 -6.79 8.91 -15.80
CA TYR A 53 -6.77 7.46 -15.67
C TYR A 53 -8.16 6.85 -15.82
N TYR A 54 -9.20 7.48 -15.24
CA TYR A 54 -10.58 7.00 -15.38
C TYR A 54 -11.13 7.11 -16.81
N GLU A 55 -10.69 8.12 -17.57
CA GLU A 55 -11.08 8.27 -18.98
C GLU A 55 -10.58 7.09 -19.83
N HIS A 56 -9.35 6.63 -19.58
CA HIS A 56 -8.74 5.51 -20.28
C HIS A 56 -9.19 4.15 -19.77
N PHE A 57 -9.32 4.02 -18.45
CA PHE A 57 -9.66 2.76 -17.80
C PHE A 57 -10.93 2.96 -16.98
N LYS A 58 -11.98 2.20 -17.31
CA LYS A 58 -13.19 2.10 -16.50
C LYS A 58 -13.10 0.85 -15.63
N PRO A 59 -12.28 0.84 -14.56
CA PRO A 59 -12.02 -0.40 -13.83
C PRO A 59 -13.32 -0.95 -13.24
N GLY A 60 -13.57 -2.21 -13.55
CA GLY A 60 -14.63 -2.97 -12.92
C GLY A 60 -14.17 -3.44 -11.54
N GLY A 61 -14.88 -3.05 -10.48
CA GLY A 61 -14.65 -3.60 -9.14
C GLY A 61 -15.49 -2.90 -8.10
N TYR A 62 -15.60 -3.48 -6.91
CA TYR A 62 -16.17 -2.80 -5.74
C TYR A 62 -15.02 -2.20 -4.94
N PRO A 63 -15.01 -0.86 -4.73
CA PRO A 63 -13.97 -0.25 -3.93
C PRO A 63 -14.05 -0.75 -2.48
N SER A 64 -12.89 -1.03 -1.87
CA SER A 64 -12.69 -1.28 -0.45
C SER A 64 -12.45 0.03 0.30
N ASN A 65 -12.62 0.01 1.62
CA ASN A 65 -12.32 1.19 2.45
C ASN A 65 -10.82 1.38 2.66
N GLY A 66 -10.06 0.29 2.57
CA GLY A 66 -8.61 0.26 2.72
C GLY A 66 -8.08 0.95 3.99
N PHE A 67 -6.80 1.30 3.96
CA PHE A 67 -6.15 2.02 5.06
C PHE A 67 -6.78 3.40 5.26
N SER A 68 -7.23 3.68 6.49
CA SER A 68 -8.12 4.81 6.82
C SER A 68 -7.49 5.71 7.89
N MET A 69 -8.15 6.82 8.22
CA MET A 69 -7.68 7.73 9.28
C MET A 69 -7.50 7.02 10.63
N LYS A 70 -8.43 6.14 11.00
CA LYS A 70 -8.33 5.37 12.24
C LYS A 70 -7.07 4.50 12.26
N HIS A 71 -6.79 3.80 11.15
CA HIS A 71 -5.57 3.00 11.03
C HIS A 71 -4.30 3.87 11.09
N ALA A 72 -4.35 5.08 10.52
CA ALA A 72 -3.25 6.04 10.60
C ALA A 72 -2.98 6.48 12.04
N GLU A 73 -4.02 6.85 12.79
CA GLU A 73 -3.92 7.27 14.20
C GLU A 73 -3.35 6.15 15.07
N GLU A 74 -3.86 4.93 14.91
CA GLU A 74 -3.37 3.74 15.63
C GLU A 74 -1.91 3.43 15.31
N LEU A 75 -1.51 3.57 14.04
CA LEU A 75 -0.13 3.36 13.61
C LEU A 75 0.81 4.39 14.21
N LEU A 76 0.47 5.68 14.10
CA LEU A 76 1.26 6.78 14.65
C LEU A 76 1.40 6.67 16.17
N GLN A 77 0.35 6.26 16.87
CA GLN A 77 0.41 5.98 18.30
C GLN A 77 1.32 4.79 18.62
N TRP A 78 1.21 3.69 17.87
CA TRP A 78 2.08 2.51 18.06
C TRP A 78 3.55 2.82 17.78
N MET A 79 3.85 3.77 16.89
CA MET A 79 5.22 4.19 16.55
C MET A 79 5.90 5.03 17.63
N LYS A 80 5.16 5.75 18.49
CA LYS A 80 5.75 6.65 19.51
C LYS A 80 6.87 6.02 20.36
N PRO A 81 6.74 4.79 20.89
CA PRO A 81 7.81 4.15 21.67
C PRO A 81 8.87 3.45 20.79
N LYS A 82 8.81 3.53 19.46
CA LYS A 82 9.64 2.73 18.55
C LYS A 82 10.84 3.54 18.05
N THR A 83 12.02 2.95 18.15
CA THR A 83 13.26 3.57 17.66
C THR A 83 13.49 3.37 16.16
N LYS A 84 12.98 2.28 15.59
CA LYS A 84 13.09 1.96 14.16
C LYS A 84 11.88 1.13 13.70
N PRO A 85 10.70 1.76 13.54
CA PRO A 85 9.50 1.03 13.14
C PRO A 85 9.64 0.51 11.71
N ILE A 86 9.13 -0.70 11.49
CA ILE A 86 9.01 -1.32 10.17
C ILE A 86 7.53 -1.55 9.93
N VAL A 87 7.02 -0.94 8.86
CA VAL A 87 5.62 -1.01 8.49
C VAL A 87 5.51 -1.78 7.19
N LEU A 88 4.75 -2.85 7.22
CA LEU A 88 4.47 -3.71 6.09
C LEU A 88 3.03 -3.44 5.64
N PHE A 89 2.83 -3.16 4.36
CA PHE A 89 1.51 -3.00 3.78
C PHE A 89 1.31 -4.02 2.66
N ASP A 90 0.13 -4.60 2.58
CA ASP A 90 -0.37 -5.06 1.28
C ASP A 90 -0.70 -3.88 0.36
N TRP A 91 -0.71 -4.15 -0.94
CA TRP A 91 -1.10 -3.19 -1.96
C TRP A 91 -2.61 -3.16 -2.18
N ASP A 92 -3.15 -4.25 -2.75
CA ASP A 92 -4.54 -4.34 -3.19
C ASP A 92 -5.48 -4.26 -1.99
N ARG A 93 -6.55 -3.47 -2.11
CA ARG A 93 -7.54 -3.20 -1.05
C ARG A 93 -7.02 -2.73 0.32
N THR A 94 -5.71 -2.53 0.47
CA THR A 94 -5.03 -2.05 1.68
C THR A 94 -4.48 -0.64 1.45
N ILE A 95 -3.54 -0.46 0.53
CA ILE A 95 -3.10 0.87 0.07
C ILE A 95 -4.01 1.41 -1.02
N THR A 96 -4.47 0.53 -1.91
CA THR A 96 -5.48 0.85 -2.92
C THR A 96 -6.88 0.54 -2.38
N CYS A 97 -7.92 1.08 -3.04
CA CYS A 97 -9.32 0.71 -2.84
C CYS A 97 -9.72 -0.47 -3.73
N PHE A 98 -8.86 -0.98 -4.61
CA PHE A 98 -9.27 -1.95 -5.62
C PHE A 98 -8.38 -3.18 -5.63
N ASP A 99 -8.93 -4.28 -6.13
CA ASP A 99 -8.12 -5.40 -6.58
C ASP A 99 -7.53 -5.02 -7.92
N GLY A 100 -6.21 -4.84 -7.95
CA GLY A 100 -5.51 -4.50 -9.17
C GLY A 100 -5.82 -3.12 -9.72
N PHE A 101 -5.12 -2.81 -10.80
CA PHE A 101 -5.24 -1.58 -11.56
C PHE A 101 -4.65 -1.86 -12.95
N ALA A 102 -4.97 -1.00 -13.92
CA ALA A 102 -4.57 -1.22 -15.30
C ALA A 102 -3.10 -0.82 -15.49
N ILE A 103 -2.24 -1.83 -15.48
CA ILE A 103 -0.82 -1.72 -15.78
C ILE A 103 -0.48 -2.88 -16.70
N GLU A 104 -0.20 -2.56 -17.96
CA GLU A 104 0.20 -3.57 -18.93
C GLU A 104 1.67 -3.98 -18.70
N ASN A 105 2.09 -5.06 -19.36
CA ASN A 105 3.48 -5.50 -19.31
C ASN A 105 4.41 -4.42 -19.88
N GLU A 106 5.69 -4.45 -19.48
CA GLU A 106 6.69 -3.60 -20.11
C GLU A 106 6.68 -3.76 -21.64
N PRO A 107 6.83 -2.66 -22.40
CA PRO A 107 7.32 -1.34 -21.97
C PRO A 107 6.23 -0.31 -21.60
N PHE A 108 5.02 -0.73 -21.20
CA PHE A 108 3.93 0.19 -20.85
C PHE A 108 4.32 1.23 -19.78
N THR A 109 3.90 2.48 -20.00
CA THR A 109 3.90 3.55 -18.99
C THR A 109 2.61 4.35 -19.09
N TYR A 110 2.11 4.90 -17.98
CA TYR A 110 0.94 5.78 -18.02
C TYR A 110 1.16 7.00 -18.90
N SER A 111 2.37 7.54 -18.87
CA SER A 111 2.76 8.66 -19.73
C SER A 111 2.63 8.34 -21.23
N SER A 112 2.87 7.09 -21.64
CA SER A 112 2.80 6.69 -23.05
C SER A 112 1.39 6.76 -23.64
N ILE A 113 0.36 6.75 -22.79
CA ILE A 113 -1.05 6.88 -23.17
C ILE A 113 -1.65 8.21 -22.71
N GLY A 114 -0.83 9.18 -22.26
CA GLY A 114 -1.30 10.49 -21.82
C GLY A 114 -1.92 10.53 -20.42
N VAL A 115 -1.80 9.46 -19.63
CA VAL A 115 -2.32 9.39 -18.27
C VAL A 115 -1.31 9.93 -17.27
N LYS A 116 -1.77 10.82 -16.37
CA LYS A 116 -0.93 11.37 -15.30
C LYS A 116 -0.83 10.38 -14.14
N MET A 117 0.39 10.14 -13.65
CA MET A 117 0.63 9.26 -12.50
C MET A 117 -0.18 9.68 -11.25
N GLN A 118 -0.29 10.99 -11.00
CA GLN A 118 -1.06 11.52 -9.87
C GLN A 118 -2.54 11.11 -9.95
N ASP A 119 -3.12 11.16 -11.15
CA ASP A 119 -4.51 10.80 -11.39
C ASP A 119 -4.73 9.30 -11.15
N VAL A 120 -3.77 8.45 -11.58
CA VAL A 120 -3.80 7.01 -11.28
C VAL A 120 -3.84 6.77 -9.78
N VAL A 121 -2.91 7.38 -9.04
CA VAL A 121 -2.77 7.15 -7.59
C VAL A 121 -3.95 7.71 -6.82
N GLU A 122 -4.41 8.91 -7.18
CA GLU A 122 -5.63 9.49 -6.62
C GLU A 122 -6.82 8.54 -6.82
N TYR A 123 -7.00 8.03 -8.04
CA TYR A 123 -8.07 7.11 -8.37
C TYR A 123 -7.95 5.82 -7.55
N ILE A 124 -6.83 5.10 -7.63
CA ILE A 124 -6.71 3.80 -6.96
C ILE A 124 -6.72 3.92 -5.44
N CYS A 125 -6.34 5.06 -4.85
CA CYS A 125 -6.43 5.29 -3.41
C CYS A 125 -7.81 5.78 -2.95
N GLY A 126 -8.78 6.06 -3.83
CA GLY A 126 -10.09 6.58 -3.41
C GLY A 126 -10.11 8.05 -3.06
N GLY A 127 -9.26 8.85 -3.70
CA GLY A 127 -9.27 10.30 -3.64
C GLY A 127 -8.11 10.91 -2.83
N TYR A 128 -7.94 12.22 -2.98
CA TYR A 128 -6.86 12.99 -2.34
C TYR A 128 -6.81 12.86 -0.82
N THR A 129 -7.95 12.75 -0.15
CA THR A 129 -7.97 12.63 1.32
C THR A 129 -7.18 11.41 1.79
N ARG A 130 -7.41 10.24 1.19
CA ARG A 130 -6.69 9.01 1.57
C ARG A 130 -5.25 9.03 1.11
N LEU A 131 -4.99 9.54 -0.09
CA LEU A 131 -3.62 9.75 -0.56
C LEU A 131 -2.80 10.63 0.40
N ASN A 132 -3.39 11.71 0.90
CA ASN A 132 -2.76 12.61 1.86
C ASN A 132 -2.51 11.92 3.21
N ILE A 133 -3.44 11.10 3.70
CA ILE A 133 -3.27 10.30 4.92
C ILE A 133 -2.10 9.33 4.76
N LEU A 134 -2.06 8.56 3.68
CA LEU A 134 -0.98 7.61 3.40
C LEU A 134 0.38 8.31 3.30
N SER A 135 0.44 9.42 2.56
CA SER A 135 1.66 10.22 2.41
C SER A 135 2.14 10.80 3.74
N HIS A 136 1.19 11.27 4.58
CA HIS A 136 1.49 11.77 5.92
C HIS A 136 2.06 10.66 6.82
N VAL A 137 1.44 9.48 6.83
CA VAL A 137 1.94 8.31 7.57
C VAL A 137 3.34 7.93 7.10
N CYS A 138 3.56 7.83 5.79
CA CYS A 138 4.88 7.49 5.23
C CYS A 138 5.94 8.50 5.69
N LYS A 139 5.66 9.80 5.60
CA LYS A 139 6.54 10.86 6.09
C LYS A 139 6.88 10.71 7.57
N ASN A 140 5.91 10.40 8.42
CA ASN A 140 6.15 10.19 9.86
C ASN A 140 7.00 8.94 10.14
N ILE A 141 6.80 7.85 9.39
CA ILE A 141 7.64 6.64 9.50
C ILE A 141 9.09 6.96 9.16
N ARG A 142 9.33 7.78 8.12
CA ARG A 142 10.69 8.18 7.73
C ARG A 142 11.35 9.14 8.71
N ASN A 143 10.57 9.97 9.40
CA ASN A 143 11.06 11.07 10.25
C ASN A 143 11.19 10.71 11.75
N VAL A 144 11.19 9.43 12.11
CA VAL A 144 11.38 9.03 13.51
C VAL A 144 12.68 9.62 14.07
N SER A 145 12.54 10.38 15.15
CA SER A 145 13.61 11.09 15.84
C SER A 145 14.68 10.13 16.36
N ASN A 146 15.95 10.56 16.35
CA ASN A 146 17.18 9.81 16.73
C ASN A 146 17.95 9.13 15.57
N GLY A 147 17.79 9.59 14.33
CA GLY A 147 18.63 9.16 13.19
C GLY A 147 18.29 7.77 12.62
N ASN A 148 17.43 7.00 13.29
CA ASN A 148 16.96 5.70 12.84
C ASN A 148 15.65 5.84 12.05
N ARG A 149 15.78 6.01 10.74
CA ARG A 149 14.62 6.08 9.84
C ARG A 149 13.87 4.75 9.87
N GLY A 150 12.55 4.82 10.03
CA GLY A 150 11.68 3.65 9.86
C GLY A 150 11.70 3.15 8.41
N GLU A 151 11.30 1.90 8.24
CA GLU A 151 11.20 1.26 6.94
C GLU A 151 9.76 0.95 6.58
N ILE A 152 9.44 1.08 5.29
CA ILE A 152 8.15 0.76 4.72
C ILE A 152 8.37 -0.31 3.67
N PHE A 153 7.66 -1.42 3.76
CA PHE A 153 7.64 -2.47 2.76
C PHE A 153 6.24 -2.60 2.16
N ILE A 154 6.19 -2.89 0.87
CA ILE A 154 4.99 -3.33 0.17
C ILE A 154 5.14 -4.82 -0.10
N VAL A 155 4.22 -5.63 0.41
CA VAL A 155 4.21 -7.09 0.23
C VAL A 155 2.94 -7.47 -0.52
N THR A 156 3.05 -7.59 -1.83
CA THR A 156 1.90 -7.66 -2.74
C THR A 156 1.84 -8.98 -3.50
N ASN A 157 0.64 -9.47 -3.78
CA ASN A 157 0.41 -10.57 -4.72
C ASN A 157 0.10 -10.08 -6.14
N ASN A 158 0.19 -8.77 -6.39
CA ASN A 158 -0.09 -8.19 -7.70
C ASN A 158 1.06 -8.50 -8.69
N PRO A 159 0.80 -9.23 -9.79
CA PRO A 159 1.84 -9.63 -10.73
C PRO A 159 2.50 -8.45 -11.45
N ALA A 160 1.85 -7.28 -11.49
CA ALA A 160 2.44 -6.07 -12.05
C ALA A 160 3.71 -5.62 -11.31
N SER A 161 3.83 -5.96 -10.02
CA SER A 161 5.05 -5.70 -9.24
C SER A 161 6.29 -6.44 -9.75
N VAL A 162 6.08 -7.43 -10.63
CA VAL A 162 7.10 -8.22 -11.31
C VAL A 162 7.18 -7.86 -12.80
N HIS A 163 6.07 -7.92 -13.54
CA HIS A 163 6.08 -7.77 -15.00
C HIS A 163 6.16 -6.32 -15.50
N ASN A 164 5.86 -5.34 -14.65
CA ASN A 164 6.10 -3.92 -14.90
C ASN A 164 6.52 -3.22 -13.62
N ARG A 165 7.63 -3.71 -13.06
CA ARG A 165 8.14 -3.30 -11.76
C ARG A 165 8.48 -1.81 -11.73
N SER A 166 9.02 -1.27 -12.83
CA SER A 166 9.40 0.14 -12.91
C SER A 166 8.21 1.06 -12.71
N GLU A 167 7.11 0.81 -13.45
CA GLU A 167 5.91 1.63 -13.36
C GLU A 167 5.19 1.42 -12.02
N PHE A 168 5.19 0.19 -11.49
CA PHE A 168 4.66 -0.10 -10.15
C PHE A 168 5.38 0.72 -9.06
N ILE A 169 6.70 0.81 -9.12
CA ILE A 169 7.49 1.60 -8.17
C ILE A 169 7.19 3.10 -8.29
N LYS A 170 6.94 3.62 -9.50
CA LYS A 170 6.53 5.03 -9.67
C LYS A 170 5.20 5.33 -8.98
N LEU A 171 4.23 4.40 -9.01
CA LEU A 171 2.99 4.52 -8.27
C LEU A 171 3.26 4.63 -6.76
N ILE A 172 4.06 3.71 -6.21
CA ILE A 172 4.43 3.75 -4.79
C ILE A 172 5.14 5.06 -4.45
N ARG A 173 6.06 5.53 -5.31
CA ARG A 173 6.84 6.77 -5.08
C ARG A 173 6.00 8.04 -5.15
N THR A 174 4.81 7.99 -5.73
CA THR A 174 3.83 9.09 -5.64
C THR A 174 3.29 9.23 -4.20
N ILE A 175 3.24 8.14 -3.43
CA ILE A 175 2.80 8.11 -2.02
C ILE A 175 4.00 8.30 -1.07
N ASP A 176 5.09 7.57 -1.29
CA ASP A 176 6.36 7.68 -0.54
C ASP A 176 7.53 7.97 -1.50
N PRO A 177 7.90 9.24 -1.71
CA PRO A 177 8.99 9.62 -2.64
C PRO A 177 10.34 8.98 -2.33
N HIS A 178 10.56 8.49 -1.11
CA HIS A 178 11.79 7.84 -0.68
C HIS A 178 11.70 6.31 -0.65
N PHE A 179 10.66 5.73 -1.26
CA PHE A 179 10.49 4.29 -1.31
C PHE A 179 11.65 3.59 -2.03
N LYS A 180 12.19 2.56 -1.37
CA LYS A 180 13.32 1.76 -1.84
C LYS A 180 12.81 0.51 -2.54
N GLU A 181 13.38 0.19 -3.70
CA GLU A 181 12.89 -0.91 -4.53
C GLU A 181 13.05 -2.28 -3.86
N LYS A 182 14.09 -2.45 -3.04
CA LYS A 182 14.31 -3.64 -2.20
C LYS A 182 13.25 -3.84 -1.11
N CYS A 183 12.39 -2.85 -0.87
CA CYS A 183 11.26 -2.95 0.05
C CYS A 183 9.96 -3.41 -0.65
N LEU A 184 9.96 -3.57 -1.98
CA LEU A 184 8.83 -4.17 -2.72
C LEU A 184 9.06 -5.67 -2.86
N LEU A 185 8.24 -6.46 -2.16
CA LEU A 185 8.28 -7.91 -2.13
C LEU A 185 7.05 -8.49 -2.83
N TYR A 186 7.27 -9.45 -3.72
CA TYR A 186 6.20 -10.20 -4.37
C TYR A 186 5.87 -11.44 -3.53
N GLY A 187 4.64 -11.52 -3.03
CA GLY A 187 4.16 -12.58 -2.16
C GLY A 187 3.93 -13.91 -2.88
N ASN A 188 3.55 -13.88 -4.17
CA ASN A 188 3.14 -15.06 -4.94
C ASN A 188 2.15 -15.99 -4.18
N GLY A 189 1.16 -15.39 -3.51
CA GLY A 189 0.18 -16.12 -2.69
C GLY A 189 0.67 -16.52 -1.29
N ASN A 190 1.94 -16.26 -0.94
CA ASN A 190 2.51 -16.55 0.37
C ASN A 190 3.41 -15.40 0.87
N LYS A 191 2.78 -14.37 1.43
CA LYS A 191 3.48 -13.16 1.93
C LYS A 191 4.45 -13.47 3.07
N ARG A 192 4.14 -14.45 3.91
CA ARG A 192 5.03 -14.93 4.98
C ARG A 192 6.34 -15.47 4.40
N PHE A 193 6.27 -16.28 3.36
CA PHE A 193 7.45 -16.82 2.70
C PHE A 193 8.28 -15.72 2.01
N ALA A 194 7.62 -14.78 1.34
CA ALA A 194 8.30 -13.63 0.72
C ALA A 194 9.07 -12.76 1.74
N LEU A 195 8.53 -12.60 2.96
CA LEU A 195 9.26 -11.92 4.04
C LEU A 195 10.49 -12.72 4.49
N LEU A 196 10.35 -14.03 4.71
CA LEU A 196 11.43 -14.89 5.18
C LEU A 196 12.58 -15.07 4.17
N THR A 197 12.30 -14.90 2.88
CA THR A 197 13.28 -15.02 1.80
C THR A 197 13.89 -13.68 1.37
N SER A 198 13.43 -12.57 1.94
CA SER A 198 14.01 -11.25 1.67
C SER A 198 15.23 -11.01 2.55
N ASP A 199 16.42 -11.13 1.97
CA ASP A 199 17.69 -10.83 2.66
C ASP A 199 17.67 -9.45 3.31
N TYR A 200 17.10 -8.45 2.63
CA TYR A 200 17.03 -7.10 3.16
C TYR A 200 16.12 -7.01 4.39
N PHE A 201 14.93 -7.63 4.34
CA PHE A 201 14.02 -7.65 5.48
C PHE A 201 14.67 -8.39 6.66
N MET A 202 15.21 -9.58 6.43
CA MET A 202 15.87 -10.41 7.44
C MET A 202 17.05 -9.71 8.10
N ASN A 203 17.86 -8.97 7.33
CA ASN A 203 18.98 -8.18 7.85
C ASN A 203 18.55 -7.00 8.73
N ILE A 204 17.34 -6.46 8.56
CA ILE A 204 16.87 -5.32 9.36
C ILE A 204 16.21 -5.77 10.67
N ILE A 205 15.59 -6.97 10.68
CA ILE A 205 14.87 -7.48 11.87
C ILE A 205 15.75 -8.34 12.79
N ASN A 206 16.97 -8.67 12.39
CA ASN A 206 17.97 -9.34 13.21
C ASN A 206 18.81 -8.32 13.97
#